data_AF-A0A917LYV7-F1
#
_entry.id   AF-A0A917LYV7-F1
#
_cell.length_a   1.000
_cell.length_b   1.000
_cell.length_c   1.000
_cell.angle_alpha   90.00
_cell.angle_beta   90.00
_cell.angle_gamma   90.00
#
_symmetry.space_group_name_H-M   'P 1'
#
loop_
_entity.id
_entity.type
_entity.pdbx_description
1 polymer ?
#
loop_
_entity_poly.entity_id
_entity_poly.type
_entity_poly.pdbx_seq_one_letter_code
_entity_poly.pdbx_strand_id
1 'polypeptide(L)'
;MQFIAMVTMLLDHIGVVWFPGDSTWRMIGRLALPLYAYALVIGYLRTRNVNLYIWRMLAIAVISQIPYSLTFRTLEINTVGTLFICLLMLWALDKLKDKHALQVAIAAVTILLVELVPVSYGAYLPVLIIIYRYLPAGSMAPLHFALNVVFMFYKGWTVQLFSVLATLLLVYMPVFLRAVDRIRVPRVVWRSFYPLHLALIAAIDYSNLLEIR
;
A
#
# COMPACT_ATOMS: atom_id res chain seq x y z
N MET A 1 12.10 -4.96 -5.77
CA MET A 1 10.74 -4.58 -5.36
C MET A 1 10.20 -3.35 -6.07
N GLN A 2 10.91 -2.22 -6.11
CA GLN A 2 10.34 -0.93 -6.51
C GLN A 2 9.69 -0.98 -7.90
N PHE A 3 10.43 -1.43 -8.90
CA PHE A 3 9.92 -1.54 -10.26
C PHE A 3 8.64 -2.41 -10.35
N ILE A 4 8.66 -3.60 -9.74
CA ILE A 4 7.50 -4.52 -9.71
C ILE A 4 6.30 -3.83 -9.06
N ALA A 5 6.50 -3.19 -7.90
CA ALA A 5 5.43 -2.52 -7.17
C ALA A 5 4.80 -1.37 -7.96
N MET A 6 5.60 -0.60 -8.71
CA MET A 6 5.10 0.46 -9.60
C MET A 6 4.28 -0.13 -10.75
N VAL A 7 4.81 -1.14 -11.44
CA VAL A 7 4.13 -1.75 -12.59
C VAL A 7 2.82 -2.40 -12.16
N THR A 8 2.82 -3.18 -11.08
CA THR A 8 1.58 -3.82 -10.61
C THR A 8 0.55 -2.78 -10.16
N MET A 9 0.96 -1.70 -9.48
CA MET A 9 0.06 -0.60 -9.12
C MET A 9 -0.52 0.12 -10.34
N LEU A 10 0.28 0.33 -11.39
CA LEU A 10 -0.21 0.94 -12.63
C LEU A 10 -1.26 0.06 -13.30
N LEU A 11 -0.97 -1.24 -13.45
CA LEU A 11 -1.90 -2.22 -14.01
C LEU A 11 -3.20 -2.29 -13.20
N ASP A 12 -3.08 -2.19 -11.88
CA ASP A 12 -4.21 -2.16 -10.97
C ASP A 12 -5.17 -1.01 -11.27
N HIS A 13 -4.63 0.20 -11.36
CA HIS A 13 -5.43 1.41 -11.60
C HIS A 13 -5.97 1.48 -13.03
N ILE A 14 -5.19 1.04 -14.02
CA ILE A 14 -5.66 0.84 -15.41
C ILE A 14 -6.87 -0.10 -15.41
N GLY A 15 -6.78 -1.22 -14.70
CA GLY A 15 -7.86 -2.20 -14.60
C GLY A 15 -9.14 -1.63 -13.99
N VAL A 16 -9.01 -0.82 -12.93
CA VAL A 16 -10.18 -0.18 -12.30
C VAL A 16 -10.89 0.78 -13.25
N VAL A 17 -10.13 1.62 -13.94
CA VAL A 17 -10.68 2.75 -14.68
C VAL A 17 -11.21 2.31 -16.04
N TRP A 18 -10.41 1.54 -16.80
CA TRP A 18 -10.76 1.21 -18.19
C TRP A 18 -11.28 -0.21 -18.39
N PHE A 19 -11.00 -1.15 -17.46
CA PHE A 19 -11.41 -2.55 -17.59
C PHE A 19 -12.16 -3.07 -16.34
N PRO A 20 -13.19 -2.37 -15.83
CA PRO A 20 -13.83 -2.72 -14.56
C PRO A 20 -14.48 -4.12 -14.55
N GLY A 21 -14.81 -4.68 -15.72
CA GLY A 21 -15.35 -6.03 -15.86
C GLY A 21 -14.30 -7.16 -15.89
N ASP A 22 -13.02 -6.83 -16.07
CA ASP A 22 -11.93 -7.83 -16.12
C ASP A 22 -11.10 -7.82 -14.84
N SER A 23 -11.40 -8.78 -13.96
CA SER A 23 -10.72 -8.93 -12.68
C SER A 23 -9.22 -9.29 -12.79
N THR A 24 -8.72 -9.70 -13.96
CA THR A 24 -7.33 -10.13 -14.17
C THR A 24 -6.34 -9.03 -13.84
N TRP A 25 -6.62 -7.80 -14.29
CA TRP A 25 -5.81 -6.61 -14.00
C TRP A 25 -5.70 -6.37 -12.49
N ARG A 26 -6.84 -6.54 -11.80
CA ARG A 26 -6.94 -6.33 -10.35
C ARG A 26 -6.18 -7.40 -9.58
N MET A 27 -6.21 -8.66 -10.03
CA MET A 27 -5.45 -9.77 -9.43
C MET A 27 -3.94 -9.48 -9.49
N ILE A 28 -3.43 -9.07 -10.65
CA ILE A 28 -2.02 -8.67 -10.83
C ILE A 28 -1.70 -7.44 -9.96
N GLY A 29 -2.63 -6.50 -9.92
CA GLY A 29 -2.49 -5.27 -9.17
C GLY A 29 -2.41 -5.43 -7.65
N ARG A 30 -3.04 -6.48 -7.09
CA ARG A 30 -3.00 -6.76 -5.64
C ARG A 30 -1.61 -7.05 -5.10
N LEU A 31 -0.64 -7.34 -5.96
CA LEU A 31 0.76 -7.48 -5.57
C LEU A 31 1.37 -6.15 -5.10
N ALA A 32 0.86 -5.00 -5.55
CA ALA A 32 1.43 -3.69 -5.24
C ALA A 32 1.43 -3.38 -3.74
N LEU A 33 0.26 -3.46 -3.10
CA LEU A 33 0.09 -3.02 -1.71
C LEU A 33 1.04 -3.75 -0.74
N PRO A 34 1.14 -5.10 -0.73
CA PRO A 34 2.12 -5.83 0.08
C PRO A 34 3.58 -5.40 -0.17
N LEU A 35 3.96 -5.16 -1.43
CA LEU A 35 5.31 -4.72 -1.77
C LEU A 35 5.59 -3.31 -1.24
N TYR A 36 4.63 -2.39 -1.33
CA TYR A 36 4.74 -1.05 -0.75
C TYR A 36 4.75 -1.08 0.78
N ALA A 37 3.92 -1.93 1.41
CA ALA A 37 3.88 -2.11 2.85
C ALA A 37 5.23 -2.64 3.38
N TYR A 38 5.79 -3.66 2.74
CA TYR A 38 7.11 -4.18 3.09
C TYR A 38 8.23 -3.17 2.84
N ALA A 39 8.17 -2.43 1.72
CA ALA A 39 9.10 -1.35 1.44
C ALA A 39 9.03 -0.22 2.48
N LEU A 40 7.84 0.07 3.03
CA LEU A 40 7.65 1.03 4.11
C LEU A 40 8.35 0.57 5.39
N VAL A 41 8.17 -0.71 5.78
CA VAL A 41 8.83 -1.30 6.96
C VAL A 41 10.35 -1.26 6.80
N ILE A 42 10.90 -1.71 5.67
CA ILE A 42 12.34 -1.65 5.41
C ILE A 42 12.84 -0.20 5.39
N GLY A 43 12.11 0.70 4.72
CA GLY A 43 12.46 2.11 4.62
C GLY A 43 12.52 2.79 5.99
N TYR A 44 11.57 2.46 6.86
CA TYR A 44 11.54 2.92 8.24
C TYR A 44 12.74 2.39 9.04
N LEU A 45 13.07 1.10 8.91
CA LEU A 45 14.21 0.49 9.61
C LEU A 45 15.58 1.02 9.16
N ARG A 46 15.69 1.47 7.90
CA ARG A 46 16.94 1.96 7.31
C ARG A 46 17.09 3.48 7.33
N THR A 47 16.04 4.24 7.62
CA THR A 47 16.12 5.70 7.60
C THR A 47 16.92 6.22 8.78
N ARG A 48 17.86 7.13 8.52
CA ARG A 48 18.60 7.84 9.57
C ARG A 48 17.80 9.02 10.14
N ASN A 49 16.85 9.55 9.37
CA ASN A 49 16.03 10.69 9.76
C ASN A 49 14.56 10.34 9.50
N VAL A 50 13.87 9.90 10.56
CA VAL A 50 12.46 9.50 10.49
C VAL A 50 11.57 10.71 10.25
N ASN A 51 11.86 11.87 10.86
CA ASN A 51 11.04 13.07 10.69
C ASN A 51 10.97 13.50 9.23
N LEU A 52 12.10 13.48 8.52
CA LEU A 52 12.13 13.78 7.09
C LEU A 52 11.40 12.71 6.26
N TYR A 53 11.39 11.45 6.70
CA TYR A 53 10.61 10.41 6.04
C TYR A 53 9.10 10.63 6.21
N ILE A 54 8.66 10.97 7.41
CA ILE A 54 7.27 11.35 7.73
C ILE A 54 6.82 12.52 6.86
N TRP A 55 7.60 13.61 6.81
CA TRP A 55 7.27 14.77 5.98
C TRP A 55 7.17 14.45 4.50
N ARG A 56 8.07 13.61 3.97
CA ARG A 56 8.02 13.18 2.57
C ARG A 56 6.77 12.36 2.26
N MET A 57 6.40 11.44 3.15
CA MET A 57 5.19 10.63 2.99
C MET A 57 3.93 11.49 3.06
N LEU A 58 3.87 12.44 4.00
CA LEU A 58 2.77 13.39 4.11
C LEU A 58 2.63 14.24 2.86
N ALA A 59 3.73 14.79 2.35
CA ALA A 59 3.72 15.60 1.13
C ALA A 59 3.18 14.81 -0.07
N ILE A 60 3.64 13.57 -0.26
CA ILE A 60 3.13 12.71 -1.35
C ILE A 60 1.65 12.43 -1.15
N ALA A 61 1.23 12.06 0.07
CA ALA A 61 -0.18 11.78 0.38
C ALA A 61 -1.09 12.97 0.08
N VAL A 62 -0.70 14.19 0.47
CA VAL A 62 -1.48 15.41 0.22
C VAL A 62 -1.54 15.72 -1.27
N ILE A 63 -0.39 15.72 -1.96
CA ILE A 63 -0.32 16.03 -3.39
C ILE A 63 -1.15 15.02 -4.21
N SER A 64 -1.12 13.75 -3.83
CA SER A 64 -1.85 12.70 -4.54
C SER A 64 -3.34 12.66 -4.24
N GLN A 65 -3.85 13.40 -3.26
CA GLN A 65 -5.25 13.31 -2.88
C GLN A 65 -6.18 13.77 -4.00
N ILE A 66 -5.86 14.91 -4.63
CA ILE A 66 -6.64 15.45 -5.75
C ILE A 66 -6.70 14.45 -6.92
N PRO A 67 -5.58 13.96 -7.50
CA PRO A 67 -5.65 13.03 -8.61
C PRO A 67 -6.27 11.68 -8.22
N TYR A 68 -6.09 11.20 -6.99
CA TYR A 68 -6.76 10.00 -6.48
C TYR A 68 -8.28 10.16 -6.47
N SER A 69 -8.78 11.26 -5.90
CA SER A 69 -10.21 11.55 -5.85
C SER A 69 -10.83 11.70 -7.24
N LEU A 70 -10.13 12.33 -8.18
CA LEU A 70 -10.57 12.44 -9.58
C LEU A 70 -10.62 11.08 -10.28
N THR A 71 -9.57 10.26 -10.11
CA THR A 71 -9.45 8.95 -10.77
C THR A 71 -10.53 7.98 -10.31
N PHE A 72 -10.76 7.88 -9.00
CA PHE A 72 -11.66 6.87 -8.41
C PHE A 72 -13.02 7.43 -7.99
N ARG A 73 -13.28 8.72 -8.23
CA ARG A 73 -14.54 9.41 -7.90
C ARG A 73 -14.96 9.19 -6.43
N THR A 74 -13.98 9.31 -5.53
CA THR A 74 -14.14 9.06 -4.10
C THR A 74 -13.48 10.15 -3.26
N LEU A 75 -14.02 10.39 -2.07
CA LEU A 75 -13.41 11.28 -1.05
C LEU A 75 -12.56 10.50 -0.04
N GLU A 76 -12.36 9.19 -0.26
CA GLU A 76 -11.48 8.39 0.59
C GLU A 76 -10.06 8.93 0.60
N ILE A 77 -9.40 8.86 1.76
CA ILE A 77 -7.97 9.13 1.88
C ILE A 77 -7.21 8.09 1.04
N ASN A 78 -6.33 8.57 0.16
CA ASN A 78 -5.58 7.73 -0.76
C ASN A 78 -4.67 6.71 -0.05
N THR A 79 -4.20 5.73 -0.81
CA THR A 79 -3.37 4.62 -0.30
C THR A 79 -2.06 5.10 0.34
N VAL A 80 -1.44 6.19 -0.15
CA VAL A 80 -0.24 6.76 0.46
C VAL A 80 -0.56 7.43 1.79
N GLY A 81 -1.75 8.02 1.94
CA GLY A 81 -2.27 8.51 3.21
C GLY A 81 -2.42 7.40 4.25
N THR A 82 -2.96 6.23 3.86
CA THR A 82 -3.03 5.08 4.76
C THR A 82 -1.62 4.57 5.13
N LEU A 83 -0.69 4.53 4.18
CA LEU A 83 0.72 4.20 4.46
C LEU A 83 1.36 5.21 5.41
N PHE A 84 1.05 6.50 5.27
CA PHE A 84 1.51 7.54 6.18
C PHE A 84 1.00 7.33 7.62
N ILE A 85 -0.29 7.00 7.79
CA ILE A 85 -0.85 6.64 9.10
C ILE A 85 -0.12 5.42 9.69
N CYS A 86 0.13 4.39 8.87
CA CYS A 86 0.89 3.21 9.30
C CYS A 86 2.34 3.54 9.68
N LEU A 87 2.98 4.51 9.00
CA LEU A 87 4.32 4.99 9.36
C LEU A 87 4.32 5.68 10.73
N LEU A 88 3.31 6.51 11.01
CA LEU A 88 3.15 7.15 12.33
C LEU A 88 2.92 6.11 13.43
N MET A 89 2.10 5.09 13.15
CA MET A 89 1.90 3.96 14.06
C MET A 89 3.23 3.25 14.36
N LEU A 90 3.98 2.82 13.34
CA LEU A 90 5.29 2.18 13.54
C LEU A 90 6.26 3.05 14.34
N TRP A 91 6.29 4.34 14.05
CA TRP A 91 7.12 5.29 14.77
C TRP A 91 6.75 5.40 16.25
N ALA A 92 5.44 5.46 16.56
CA ALA A 92 4.95 5.50 17.93
C ALA A 92 5.25 4.19 18.67
N LEU A 93 5.03 3.02 18.03
CA LEU A 93 5.29 1.71 18.63
C LEU A 93 6.77 1.54 19.02
N ASP A 94 7.69 1.94 18.13
CA ASP A 94 9.14 1.80 18.37
C ASP A 94 9.69 2.81 19.40
N LYS A 95 8.98 3.92 19.67
CA LYS A 95 9.31 4.86 20.76
C LYS A 95 8.94 4.33 22.14
N LEU A 96 8.01 3.39 22.22
CA LEU A 96 7.47 2.83 23.46
C LEU A 96 8.11 1.49 23.81
N LYS A 97 9.45 1.46 23.83
CA LYS A 97 10.20 0.26 24.20
C LYS A 97 9.70 -0.33 25.51
N ASP A 98 9.47 -1.63 25.51
CA ASP A 98 9.06 -2.46 26.66
C ASP A 98 7.69 -2.12 27.28
N LYS A 99 6.91 -1.22 26.65
CA LYS A 99 5.53 -0.88 27.08
C LYS A 99 4.49 -1.62 26.23
N HIS A 100 4.52 -2.95 26.27
CA HIS A 100 3.71 -3.80 25.39
C HIS A 100 2.20 -3.50 25.43
N ALA A 101 1.63 -3.24 26.60
CA ALA A 101 0.21 -2.90 26.72
C ALA A 101 -0.15 -1.62 25.95
N LEU A 102 0.72 -0.59 26.03
CA LEU A 102 0.51 0.67 25.31
C LEU A 102 0.76 0.51 23.80
N GLN A 103 1.72 -0.32 23.41
CA GLN A 103 1.93 -0.68 22.00
C GLN A 103 0.69 -1.34 21.40
N VAL A 104 0.11 -2.32 22.10
CA VAL A 104 -1.14 -2.99 21.69
C VAL A 104 -2.29 -1.99 21.62
N ALA A 105 -2.42 -1.11 22.61
CA ALA A 105 -3.46 -0.07 22.62
C ALA A 105 -3.36 0.86 21.41
N ILE A 106 -2.15 1.35 21.09
CA ILE A 106 -1.93 2.23 19.93
C ILE A 106 -2.23 1.51 18.61
N ALA A 107 -1.80 0.25 18.48
CA ALA A 107 -2.12 -0.54 17.30
C ALA A 107 -3.63 -0.73 17.14
N ALA A 108 -4.33 -1.12 18.22
CA ALA A 108 -5.78 -1.31 18.23
C ALA A 108 -6.53 0.00 17.91
N VAL A 109 -6.15 1.11 18.52
CA VAL A 109 -6.73 2.44 18.24
C VAL A 109 -6.49 2.82 16.78
N THR A 110 -5.28 2.62 16.25
CA THR A 110 -4.98 2.92 14.84
C THR A 110 -5.86 2.09 13.92
N ILE A 111 -5.95 0.77 14.15
CA ILE A 111 -6.78 -0.17 13.38
C ILE A 111 -8.25 0.27 13.40
N LEU A 112 -8.79 0.62 14.56
CA LEU A 112 -10.16 1.09 14.70
C LEU A 112 -10.37 2.42 13.95
N LEU A 113 -9.47 3.39 14.14
CA LEU A 113 -9.58 4.70 13.50
C LEU A 113 -9.57 4.62 11.98
N VAL A 114 -8.69 3.80 11.38
CA VAL A 114 -8.65 3.64 9.93
C VAL A 114 -9.85 2.86 9.38
N GLU A 115 -10.56 2.11 10.22
CA GLU A 115 -11.79 1.43 9.78
C GLU A 115 -13.02 2.34 9.87
N LEU A 116 -13.01 3.32 10.79
CA LEU A 116 -14.09 4.29 10.96
C LEU A 116 -14.00 5.48 10.00
N VAL A 117 -12.79 5.81 9.53
CA VAL A 117 -12.54 6.88 8.57
C VAL A 117 -12.50 6.30 7.15
N PRO A 118 -13.06 6.97 6.14
CA PRO A 118 -12.99 6.51 4.75
C PRO A 118 -11.54 6.60 4.24
N VAL A 119 -10.73 5.58 4.50
CA VAL A 119 -9.35 5.49 4.02
C VAL A 119 -9.16 4.23 3.20
N SER A 120 -8.34 4.33 2.16
CA SER A 120 -8.00 3.22 1.29
C SER A 120 -7.44 2.05 2.10
N TYR A 121 -8.00 0.85 1.90
CA TYR A 121 -7.68 -0.42 2.58
C TYR A 121 -8.02 -0.52 4.08
N GLY A 122 -8.42 0.55 4.76
CA GLY A 122 -8.86 0.52 6.17
C GLY A 122 -7.93 -0.25 7.10
N ALA A 123 -8.50 -1.07 7.99
CA ALA A 123 -7.77 -1.88 8.97
C ALA A 123 -6.81 -2.92 8.37
N TYR A 124 -6.97 -3.28 7.10
CA TYR A 124 -6.15 -4.30 6.45
C TYR A 124 -4.66 -3.92 6.44
N LEU A 125 -4.34 -2.68 6.07
CA LEU A 125 -2.96 -2.22 5.89
C LEU A 125 -2.16 -2.15 7.20
N PRO A 126 -2.65 -1.56 8.32
CA PRO A 126 -1.89 -1.56 9.56
C PRO A 126 -1.66 -2.97 10.11
N VAL A 127 -2.62 -3.90 9.97
CA VAL A 127 -2.42 -5.30 10.37
C VAL A 127 -1.33 -5.95 9.52
N LEU A 128 -1.35 -5.74 8.20
CA LEU A 128 -0.31 -6.25 7.30
C LEU A 128 1.08 -5.69 7.66
N ILE A 129 1.17 -4.41 8.01
CA ILE A 129 2.40 -3.76 8.46
C ILE A 129 2.91 -4.37 9.77
N ILE A 130 2.03 -4.68 10.72
CA ILE A 130 2.39 -5.37 11.96
C ILE A 130 2.97 -6.74 11.63
N ILE A 131 2.31 -7.53 10.77
CA ILE A 131 2.80 -8.83 10.27
C ILE A 131 4.23 -8.68 9.72
N TYR A 132 4.48 -7.72 8.84
CA TYR A 132 5.82 -7.56 8.24
C TYR A 132 6.89 -7.01 9.17
N ARG A 133 6.51 -6.24 10.20
CA ARG A 133 7.47 -5.60 11.11
C ARG A 133 7.91 -6.51 12.25
N TYR A 134 6.96 -7.22 12.86
CA TYR A 134 7.14 -7.85 14.17
C TYR A 134 7.12 -9.38 14.14
N LEU A 135 6.69 -10.00 13.04
CA LEU A 135 6.57 -11.45 12.94
C LEU A 135 7.72 -12.03 12.10
N PRO A 136 8.14 -13.27 12.37
CA PRO A 136 9.22 -13.90 11.62
C PRO A 136 8.82 -14.15 10.16
N ALA A 137 9.80 -14.14 9.25
CA ALA A 137 9.55 -14.28 7.80
C ALA A 137 8.71 -15.52 7.44
N GLY A 138 8.95 -16.65 8.12
CA GLY A 138 8.21 -17.90 7.87
C GLY A 138 6.71 -17.82 8.21
N SER A 139 6.29 -16.92 9.11
CA SER A 139 4.86 -16.75 9.46
C SER A 139 4.18 -15.64 8.66
N MET A 140 4.92 -14.81 7.92
CA MET A 140 4.32 -13.68 7.17
C MET A 140 3.30 -14.15 6.12
N ALA A 141 3.63 -15.16 5.33
CA ALA A 141 2.73 -15.69 4.29
C ALA A 141 1.45 -16.31 4.85
N PRO A 142 1.49 -17.25 5.82
CA PRO A 142 0.25 -17.82 6.39
C PRO A 142 -0.58 -16.78 7.15
N LEU A 143 0.03 -15.84 7.89
CA LEU A 143 -0.71 -14.78 8.57
C LEU A 143 -1.35 -13.79 7.60
N HIS A 144 -0.67 -13.45 6.50
CA HIS A 144 -1.26 -12.62 5.45
C HIS A 144 -2.39 -13.35 4.71
N PHE A 145 -2.26 -14.66 4.47
CA PHE A 145 -3.36 -15.46 3.94
C PHE A 145 -4.57 -15.45 4.89
N ALA A 146 -4.35 -15.68 6.20
CA ALA A 146 -5.40 -15.59 7.20
C ALA A 146 -6.08 -14.22 7.22
N LEU A 147 -5.29 -13.14 7.13
CA LEU A 147 -5.82 -11.77 7.00
C LEU A 147 -6.71 -11.62 5.76
N ASN A 148 -6.31 -12.16 4.61
CA ASN A 148 -7.13 -12.13 3.40
C ASN A 148 -8.43 -12.91 3.57
N VAL A 149 -8.42 -14.06 4.24
CA VAL A 149 -9.64 -14.84 4.54
C VAL A 149 -10.59 -14.03 5.44
N VAL A 150 -10.07 -13.39 6.48
CA VAL A 150 -10.89 -12.52 7.35
C VAL A 150 -11.55 -11.40 6.55
N PHE A 151 -10.79 -10.67 5.71
CA PHE A 151 -11.33 -9.57 4.91
C PHE A 151 -12.21 -10.03 3.73
N MET A 152 -12.03 -11.26 3.25
CA MET A 152 -12.95 -11.88 2.29
C MET A 152 -14.33 -12.05 2.91
N PHE A 153 -14.43 -12.55 4.15
CA PHE A 153 -15.72 -12.68 4.83
C PHE A 153 -16.27 -11.35 5.36
N TYR A 154 -15.41 -10.44 5.79
CA TYR A 154 -15.82 -9.15 6.35
C TYR A 154 -16.26 -8.14 5.28
N LYS A 155 -15.49 -7.99 4.19
CA LYS A 155 -15.74 -6.98 3.13
C LYS A 155 -16.05 -7.55 1.75
N GLY A 156 -16.10 -8.88 1.61
CA GLY A 156 -16.31 -9.52 0.30
C GLY A 156 -15.10 -9.39 -0.64
N TRP A 157 -13.91 -9.05 -0.14
CA TRP A 157 -12.73 -8.75 -0.96
C TRP A 157 -12.04 -10.02 -1.50
N THR A 158 -12.72 -10.78 -2.36
CA THR A 158 -12.21 -12.03 -2.95
C THR A 158 -10.92 -11.83 -3.75
N VAL A 159 -10.84 -10.77 -4.56
CA VAL A 159 -9.65 -10.45 -5.36
C VAL A 159 -8.43 -10.13 -4.47
N GLN A 160 -8.65 -9.70 -3.22
CA GLN A 160 -7.54 -9.41 -2.30
C GLN A 160 -6.74 -10.65 -1.92
N LEU A 161 -7.28 -11.87 -2.07
CA LEU A 161 -6.54 -13.12 -1.84
C LEU A 161 -5.24 -13.20 -2.66
N PHE A 162 -5.24 -12.66 -3.88
CA PHE A 162 -4.06 -12.66 -4.77
C PHE A 162 -2.89 -11.81 -4.23
N SER A 163 -3.12 -10.90 -3.29
CA SER A 163 -2.06 -10.13 -2.64
C SER A 163 -1.05 -11.02 -1.90
N VAL A 164 -1.45 -12.22 -1.46
CA VAL A 164 -0.56 -13.17 -0.78
C VAL A 164 0.62 -13.56 -1.68
N LEU A 165 0.46 -13.56 -3.00
CA LEU A 165 1.52 -13.86 -3.97
C LEU A 165 2.72 -12.93 -3.79
N ALA A 166 2.49 -11.65 -3.53
CA ALA A 166 3.58 -10.72 -3.24
C ALA A 166 4.32 -11.09 -1.94
N THR A 167 3.64 -11.61 -0.92
CA THR A 167 4.30 -12.08 0.31
C THR A 167 5.08 -13.36 0.09
N LEU A 168 4.56 -14.27 -0.74
CA LEU A 168 5.29 -15.46 -1.15
C LEU A 168 6.58 -15.09 -1.89
N LEU A 169 6.52 -14.10 -2.79
CA LEU A 169 7.71 -13.57 -3.45
C LEU A 169 8.71 -13.01 -2.43
N LEU A 170 8.24 -12.20 -1.47
CA LEU A 170 9.09 -11.59 -0.43
C LEU A 170 9.80 -12.63 0.44
N VAL A 171 9.09 -13.68 0.86
CA VAL A 171 9.59 -14.70 1.80
C VAL A 171 10.43 -15.77 1.10
N TYR A 172 9.94 -16.32 -0.01
CA TYR A 172 10.51 -17.52 -0.64
C TYR A 172 11.36 -17.22 -1.88
N MET A 173 11.23 -16.03 -2.48
CA MET A 173 12.00 -15.65 -3.67
C MET A 173 12.85 -14.37 -3.46
N PRO A 174 13.59 -14.22 -2.34
CA PRO A 174 14.37 -13.02 -2.09
C PRO A 174 15.55 -12.84 -3.07
N VAL A 175 16.03 -13.91 -3.70
CA VAL A 175 17.09 -13.83 -4.73
C VAL A 175 16.56 -13.20 -6.02
N PHE A 176 15.40 -13.66 -6.50
CA PHE A 176 14.75 -13.09 -7.68
C PHE A 176 14.48 -11.59 -7.49
N LEU A 177 13.94 -11.23 -6.33
CA LEU A 177 13.63 -9.84 -6.06
C LEU A 177 14.88 -8.95 -5.96
N ARG A 178 15.99 -9.48 -5.41
CA ARG A 178 17.30 -8.82 -5.45
C ARG A 178 17.84 -8.66 -6.87
N ALA A 179 17.59 -9.63 -7.75
CA ALA A 179 17.96 -9.52 -9.17
C ALA A 179 17.18 -8.40 -9.85
N VAL A 180 15.86 -8.29 -9.61
CA VAL A 180 15.04 -7.20 -10.14
C VAL A 180 15.40 -5.85 -9.52
N ASP A 181 15.84 -5.81 -8.27
CA ASP A 181 16.35 -4.59 -7.63
C ASP A 181 17.66 -4.06 -8.25
N ARG A 182 18.29 -4.80 -9.18
CA ARG A 182 19.35 -4.24 -10.03
C ARG A 182 18.84 -3.13 -10.94
N ILE A 183 17.54 -3.15 -11.28
CA ILE A 183 16.86 -2.05 -11.98
C ILE A 183 16.68 -0.91 -10.97
N ARG A 184 17.67 -0.01 -10.92
CA ARG A 184 17.63 1.12 -9.99
C ARG A 184 16.67 2.18 -10.51
N VAL A 185 15.54 2.35 -9.82
CA VAL A 185 14.62 3.46 -10.08
C VAL A 185 15.17 4.71 -9.41
N PRO A 186 15.35 5.83 -10.14
CA PRO A 186 15.75 7.10 -9.53
C PRO A 186 14.76 7.52 -8.44
N ARG A 187 15.26 8.10 -7.34
CA ARG A 187 14.43 8.48 -6.19
C ARG A 187 13.31 9.47 -6.57
N VAL A 188 13.56 10.35 -7.53
CA VAL A 188 12.57 11.30 -8.04
C VAL A 188 11.43 10.53 -8.70
N VAL A 189 11.74 9.64 -9.64
CA VAL A 189 10.76 8.79 -10.34
C VAL A 189 9.93 7.97 -9.36
N TRP A 190 10.57 7.29 -8.40
CA TRP A 190 9.85 6.49 -7.39
C TRP A 190 8.83 7.31 -6.59
N ARG A 191 9.18 8.55 -6.21
CA ARG A 191 8.33 9.41 -5.37
C ARG A 191 7.24 10.10 -6.18
N SER A 192 7.56 10.56 -7.38
CA SER A 192 6.61 11.26 -8.24
C SER A 192 5.65 10.30 -8.93
N PHE A 193 6.00 9.01 -9.02
CA PHE A 193 5.17 8.00 -9.66
C PHE A 193 3.73 8.02 -9.18
N TYR A 194 3.48 7.93 -7.85
CA TYR A 194 2.12 7.82 -7.31
C TYR A 194 1.18 8.98 -7.73
N PRO A 195 1.51 10.26 -7.48
CA PRO A 195 0.65 11.36 -7.92
C PRO A 195 0.60 11.49 -9.45
N LEU A 196 1.71 11.28 -10.17
CA LEU A 196 1.76 11.51 -11.62
C LEU A 196 0.95 10.49 -12.40
N HIS A 197 1.06 9.19 -12.11
CA HIS A 197 0.31 8.19 -12.87
C HIS A 197 -1.19 8.31 -12.64
N LEU A 198 -1.63 8.64 -11.41
CA LEU A 198 -3.03 8.94 -11.12
C LEU A 198 -3.51 10.18 -11.89
N ALA A 199 -2.71 11.26 -11.90
CA ALA A 199 -3.05 12.46 -12.65
C ALA A 199 -3.17 12.19 -14.16
N LEU A 200 -2.27 11.37 -14.72
CA LEU A 200 -2.31 10.96 -16.12
C LEU A 200 -3.54 10.10 -16.42
N ILE A 201 -3.86 9.12 -15.57
CA ILE A 201 -5.06 8.28 -15.73
C ILE A 201 -6.31 9.14 -15.68
N ALA A 202 -6.44 10.03 -14.69
CA ALA A 202 -7.55 10.96 -14.60
C ALA A 202 -7.65 11.85 -15.85
N ALA A 203 -6.54 12.45 -16.32
CA ALA A 203 -6.56 13.31 -17.49
C ALA A 203 -7.08 12.57 -18.75
N ILE A 204 -6.62 11.34 -18.97
CA ILE A 204 -7.04 10.50 -20.11
C ILE A 204 -8.50 10.05 -19.96
N ASP A 205 -8.93 9.65 -18.76
CA ASP A 205 -10.32 9.25 -18.52
C ASP A 205 -11.28 10.41 -18.79
N TYR A 206 -10.95 11.62 -18.32
CA TYR A 206 -11.76 12.82 -18.55
C TYR A 206 -11.75 13.25 -20.02
N SER A 207 -10.64 13.14 -20.76
CA SER A 207 -10.63 13.46 -22.20
C SER A 207 -11.53 12.52 -23.00
N ASN A 208 -11.50 11.22 -22.69
CA ASN A 208 -12.34 10.24 -23.38
C ASN A 208 -13.84 10.47 -23.14
N LEU A 209 -14.21 10.97 -21.95
CA LEU A 209 -15.60 11.32 -21.64
C LEU A 209 -16.11 12.56 -22.39
N LEU A 210 -15.21 13.49 -22.73
CA LEU A 210 -15.56 14.69 -23.49
C LEU A 210 -15.74 14.40 -24.98
N GLU A 211 -15.04 13.41 -25.53
CA GLU A 211 -15.18 13.00 -26.94
C GLU A 211 -16.47 12.21 -27.24
N ILE A 212 -17.10 11.64 -26.21
CA ILE A 212 -18.35 10.84 -26.34
C ILE A 212 -19.61 11.72 -26.22
N ARG A 213 -19.48 12.99 -25.82
CA ARG A 213 -20.57 13.98 -25.75
C ARG A 213 -20.65 14.84 -27.00
#